data_AF-A0A438NIX1-F1
#
_entry.id   AF-A0A438NIX1-F1
#
_cell.length_a   1.000
_cell.length_b   1.000
_cell.length_c   1.000
_cell.angle_alpha   90.00
_cell.angle_beta   90.00
_cell.angle_gamma   90.00
#
_symmetry.space_group_name_H-M   'P 1'
#
loop_
_entity.id
_entity.type
_entity.pdbx_description
1 polymer ?
#
loop_
_entity_poly.entity_id
_entity_poly.type
_entity_poly.pdbx_seq_one_letter_code
_entity_poly.pdbx_strand_id
1 'polypeptide(L)'
;MAENSQNEVRVDGVSWYETGLRDLQSANQEIAFYVNKYHTPAGNGASPSSGPNPQTDVPRFSFAIPQHIYTSLDPFVALPPNVTEYERLRIQVYSQYLGGGLFGVKDTPRYSPTAATGIPTSIYSDVGREWICILVDHTLNAFRDGAQSKELVRQRARGYQHLNEAIRRRNENFQGALMALTICGLTEYRFGTTHSRNMHSTAVERFLKSQPSLREVLAAAPNVEPIYISGQFGFGKCYFQNFEKLEKVKLQWKTDLLSILNSPWPTVHYQASSSSTDIMYRQYLTKAIRLGQIVVASTKTISPPTVFGASMQLNLLTETAWTLLQFGDLWHAAIKFIDRVEFISEGSLIGGAFGDKSFDLRGAALSTMVSRARRDVLANFYPDQLADSDFYITNMHMHALQMFQYLDPDGRALLLSKFSQWLLSIDKPTFTPLMSDAEISSLEAQINATWFQDHVTP
;
A
#
# COMPACT_ATOMS: atom_id res chain seq x y z
N MET A 1 51.56 19.61 -41.34
CA MET A 1 50.30 20.14 -40.81
C MET A 1 49.39 18.92 -40.60
N ALA A 2 49.61 18.21 -39.50
CA ALA A 2 48.94 18.38 -38.19
C ALA A 2 47.47 17.94 -38.30
N GLU A 3 47.12 16.68 -38.02
CA GLU A 3 46.95 15.97 -36.73
C GLU A 3 45.72 16.36 -35.89
N ASN A 4 45.13 15.28 -35.35
CA ASN A 4 44.23 15.12 -34.20
C ASN A 4 42.72 15.21 -34.47
N SER A 5 41.93 14.12 -34.48
CA SER A 5 41.76 12.93 -33.61
C SER A 5 40.58 13.08 -32.63
N GLN A 6 39.56 12.26 -32.86
CA GLN A 6 38.81 11.43 -31.91
C GLN A 6 38.69 11.90 -30.46
N ASN A 7 37.44 12.15 -30.02
CA ASN A 7 36.90 11.66 -28.74
C ASN A 7 35.41 12.03 -28.60
N GLU A 8 34.51 11.26 -29.22
CA GLU A 8 33.15 11.13 -28.72
C GLU A 8 33.13 9.96 -27.73
N VAL A 9 33.23 10.30 -26.45
CA VAL A 9 33.12 9.35 -25.35
C VAL A 9 31.68 8.82 -25.32
N ARG A 10 31.50 7.57 -25.76
CA ARG A 10 30.39 6.71 -25.31
C ARG A 10 30.47 6.63 -23.79
N VAL A 11 29.58 7.34 -23.10
CA VAL A 11 29.35 7.10 -21.68
C VAL A 11 28.49 5.85 -21.60
N ASP A 12 29.14 4.72 -21.30
CA ASP A 12 28.48 3.47 -20.93
C ASP A 12 27.51 3.76 -19.78
N GLY A 13 26.22 3.66 -20.08
CA GLY A 13 25.10 3.92 -19.18
C GLY A 13 24.99 2.86 -18.11
N VAL A 14 25.85 2.92 -17.09
CA VAL A 14 25.61 2.24 -15.81
C VAL A 14 24.33 2.86 -15.23
N SER A 15 23.28 2.04 -15.10
CA SER A 15 22.04 2.47 -14.44
C SER A 15 22.41 2.92 -13.02
N TRP A 16 21.99 4.11 -12.61
CA TRP A 16 22.15 4.58 -11.24
C TRP A 16 21.59 3.59 -10.20
N TYR A 17 20.65 2.72 -10.61
CA TYR A 17 20.13 1.59 -9.83
C TYR A 17 21.24 0.58 -9.49
N GLU A 18 22.18 0.33 -10.40
CA GLU A 18 23.39 -0.45 -10.11
C GLU A 18 24.38 0.35 -9.26
N THR A 19 24.58 1.64 -9.53
CA THR A 19 25.60 2.44 -8.81
C THR A 19 25.26 2.60 -7.33
N GLY A 20 23.97 2.75 -6.97
CA GLY A 20 23.53 2.84 -5.57
C GLY A 20 23.41 1.48 -4.86
N LEU A 21 23.21 0.37 -5.60
CA LEU A 21 23.14 -0.98 -5.02
C LEU A 21 24.50 -1.69 -4.98
N ARG A 22 25.50 -1.24 -5.77
CA ARG A 22 26.88 -1.77 -5.74
C ARG A 22 27.56 -1.53 -4.39
N ASP A 23 27.14 -0.51 -3.65
CA ASP A 23 27.61 -0.21 -2.30
C ASP A 23 26.93 -1.05 -1.18
N LEU A 24 26.05 -1.99 -1.52
CA LEU A 24 25.46 -2.93 -0.53
C LEU A 24 26.40 -4.06 -0.09
N GLN A 25 27.71 -3.88 -0.21
CA GLN A 25 28.66 -4.70 0.53
C GLN A 25 28.71 -4.26 2.00
N SER A 26 27.91 -4.97 2.80
CA SER A 26 27.95 -5.07 4.27
C SER A 26 27.33 -3.91 5.08
N ALA A 27 26.25 -4.25 5.78
CA ALA A 27 25.94 -3.72 7.11
C ALA A 27 25.13 -4.78 7.88
N ASN A 28 25.85 -5.75 8.43
CA ASN A 28 25.36 -6.90 9.19
C ASN A 28 24.85 -6.54 10.61
N GLN A 29 24.25 -5.37 10.86
CA GLN A 29 24.07 -4.88 12.24
C GLN A 29 22.69 -4.33 12.65
N GLU A 30 21.62 -4.47 11.87
CA GLU A 30 20.26 -4.11 12.33
C GLU A 30 19.24 -5.26 12.35
N ILE A 31 19.68 -6.51 12.15
CA ILE A 31 18.80 -7.70 12.22
C ILE A 31 18.47 -8.11 13.67
N ALA A 32 19.19 -7.56 14.67
CA ALA A 32 19.01 -7.96 16.07
C ALA A 32 17.83 -7.30 16.81
N PHE A 33 17.12 -6.32 16.23
CA PHE A 33 16.09 -5.57 16.98
C PHE A 33 14.65 -6.12 16.83
N TYR A 34 14.33 -6.85 15.76
CA TYR A 34 12.95 -7.30 15.50
C TYR A 34 12.63 -8.73 15.96
N VAL A 35 13.64 -9.56 16.24
CA VAL A 35 13.43 -10.97 16.64
C VAL A 35 12.99 -11.09 18.12
N ASN A 36 13.22 -10.08 18.97
CA ASN A 36 13.11 -10.24 20.43
C ASN A 36 11.90 -9.61 21.14
N LYS A 37 10.92 -9.01 20.44
CA LYS A 37 9.79 -8.33 21.13
C LYS A 37 8.37 -8.77 20.78
N TYR A 38 8.17 -9.64 19.78
CA TYR A 38 6.82 -10.08 19.37
C TYR A 38 6.55 -11.57 19.56
N HIS A 39 7.34 -12.25 20.39
CA HIS A 39 7.01 -13.57 20.90
C HIS A 39 6.50 -13.45 22.34
N THR A 40 5.27 -12.98 22.46
CA THR A 40 4.44 -13.29 23.63
C THR A 40 3.12 -13.84 23.10
N PRO A 41 2.77 -15.12 23.39
CA PRO A 41 1.46 -15.64 23.02
C PRO A 41 0.38 -14.92 23.83
N ALA A 42 -0.76 -14.65 23.20
CA ALA A 42 -1.98 -14.31 23.94
C ALA A 42 -2.44 -15.55 24.73
N GLY A 43 -2.67 -15.40 26.03
CA GLY A 43 -3.27 -16.46 26.85
C GLY A 43 -3.42 -16.12 28.34
N ASN A 44 -4.61 -15.59 28.68
CA ASN A 44 -5.37 -15.69 29.92
C ASN A 44 -4.76 -15.21 31.26
N GLY A 45 -5.49 -14.31 31.93
CA GLY A 45 -5.14 -13.80 33.26
C GLY A 45 -5.38 -14.80 34.40
N ALA A 46 -4.42 -14.87 35.32
CA ALA A 46 -4.56 -14.78 36.79
C ALA A 46 -3.21 -15.10 37.46
N SER A 47 -2.70 -14.18 38.30
CA SER A 47 -1.55 -14.34 39.21
C SER A 47 -1.90 -15.22 40.44
N PRO A 48 -0.97 -15.54 41.38
CA PRO A 48 0.49 -15.79 41.30
C PRO A 48 0.92 -17.07 42.09
N SER A 49 2.05 -17.72 41.75
CA SER A 49 2.89 -18.40 42.75
C SER A 49 4.22 -18.89 42.17
N SER A 50 5.25 -18.76 43.00
CA SER A 50 6.67 -19.11 42.88
C SER A 50 7.00 -20.61 42.66
N GLY A 51 8.04 -20.91 41.87
CA GLY A 51 8.74 -22.21 41.87
C GLY A 51 9.06 -22.77 40.48
N PRO A 52 10.12 -23.59 40.31
CA PRO A 52 11.08 -23.46 39.21
C PRO A 52 10.75 -24.26 37.94
N ASN A 53 11.18 -23.70 36.80
CA ASN A 53 11.33 -24.27 35.45
C ASN A 53 11.05 -25.77 35.27
N PRO A 54 10.02 -26.12 34.48
CA PRO A 54 10.07 -27.22 33.54
C PRO A 54 10.39 -26.68 32.14
N GLN A 55 11.34 -27.33 31.47
CA GLN A 55 11.58 -27.18 30.03
C GLN A 55 10.23 -27.16 29.30
N THR A 56 9.83 -25.99 28.78
CA THR A 56 8.67 -25.89 27.92
C THR A 56 9.16 -26.14 26.50
N ASP A 57 8.94 -27.38 26.04
CA ASP A 57 8.93 -27.71 24.62
C ASP A 57 7.98 -26.74 23.92
N VAL A 58 8.56 -25.72 23.26
CA VAL A 58 7.81 -24.86 22.35
C VAL A 58 7.38 -25.74 21.16
N PRO A 59 6.08 -25.83 20.82
CA PRO A 59 5.68 -26.59 19.66
C PRO A 59 6.29 -25.94 18.42
N ARG A 60 7.22 -26.65 17.76
CA ARG A 60 7.61 -26.33 16.39
C ARG A 60 6.36 -26.44 15.53
N PHE A 61 5.78 -25.31 15.13
CA PHE A 61 4.77 -25.32 14.07
C PHE A 61 5.44 -25.81 12.79
N SER A 62 5.20 -27.08 12.43
CA SER A 62 5.58 -27.60 11.12
C SER A 62 4.71 -26.91 10.08
N PHE A 63 5.25 -25.91 9.39
CA PHE A 63 4.64 -25.39 8.18
C PHE A 63 4.71 -26.51 7.13
N ALA A 64 3.66 -27.33 7.04
CA ALA A 64 3.53 -28.30 5.97
C ALA A 64 3.31 -27.51 4.68
N ILE A 65 4.27 -27.61 3.77
CA ILE A 65 4.09 -27.09 2.41
C ILE A 65 2.84 -27.77 1.83
N PRO A 66 1.88 -27.01 1.26
CA PRO A 66 0.64 -27.57 0.73
C PRO A 66 0.92 -28.68 -0.28
N GLN A 67 0.07 -29.72 -0.31
CA GLN A 67 0.10 -30.68 -1.40
C GLN A 67 -0.17 -29.96 -2.73
N HIS A 68 0.63 -30.31 -3.75
CA HIS A 68 0.60 -29.74 -5.09
C HIS A 68 -0.82 -29.78 -5.68
N ILE A 69 -1.34 -28.63 -6.13
CA ILE A 69 -2.52 -28.61 -7.01
C ILE A 69 -2.02 -28.51 -8.46
N TYR A 70 -2.14 -29.61 -9.20
CA TYR A 70 -1.42 -29.86 -10.45
C TYR A 70 -1.90 -29.04 -11.65
N THR A 71 -3.06 -28.39 -11.61
CA THR A 71 -3.67 -27.76 -12.80
C THR A 71 -4.21 -26.34 -12.57
N SER A 72 -4.80 -26.03 -11.41
CA SER A 72 -5.24 -24.67 -11.04
C SER A 72 -4.96 -24.40 -9.55
N LEU A 73 -4.57 -23.18 -9.19
CA LEU A 73 -4.43 -22.78 -7.79
C LEU A 73 -5.80 -22.39 -7.16
N ASP A 74 -6.88 -23.11 -7.51
CA ASP A 74 -8.31 -22.71 -7.40
C ASP A 74 -8.80 -21.82 -8.60
N PRO A 75 -10.11 -21.73 -8.93
CA PRO A 75 -10.64 -21.55 -10.31
C PRO A 75 -10.41 -20.18 -10.98
N PHE A 76 -9.65 -19.27 -10.36
CA PHE A 76 -9.56 -17.87 -10.81
C PHE A 76 -8.21 -17.48 -11.41
N VAL A 77 -7.17 -18.31 -11.33
CA VAL A 77 -5.86 -18.00 -11.93
C VAL A 77 -5.33 -19.19 -12.72
N ALA A 78 -5.48 -19.12 -14.05
CA ALA A 78 -4.71 -19.97 -14.95
C ALA A 78 -3.23 -19.59 -14.84
N LEU A 79 -2.34 -20.56 -14.67
CA LEU A 79 -0.90 -20.31 -14.67
C LEU A 79 -0.36 -20.29 -16.12
N PRO A 80 0.63 -19.43 -16.44
CA PRO A 80 1.32 -19.49 -17.71
C PRO A 80 1.88 -20.89 -18.02
N PRO A 81 1.96 -21.31 -19.29
CA PRO A 81 2.38 -22.66 -19.67
C PRO A 81 3.83 -23.00 -19.27
N ASN A 82 4.67 -21.99 -19.05
CA ASN A 82 6.10 -22.15 -18.76
C ASN A 82 6.43 -22.03 -17.26
N VAL A 83 5.44 -22.05 -16.36
CA VAL A 83 5.68 -22.00 -14.92
C VAL A 83 6.25 -23.32 -14.42
N THR A 84 7.46 -23.27 -13.88
CA THR A 84 8.15 -24.44 -13.30
C THR A 84 7.43 -24.95 -12.05
N GLU A 85 7.71 -26.20 -11.66
CA GLU A 85 7.18 -26.78 -10.43
C GLU A 85 7.58 -25.96 -9.18
N TYR A 86 8.82 -25.48 -9.17
CA TYR A 86 9.34 -24.60 -8.13
C TYR A 86 8.50 -23.32 -8.00
N GLU A 87 8.26 -22.60 -9.11
CA GLU A 87 7.48 -21.36 -9.11
C GLU A 87 6.03 -21.61 -8.72
N ARG A 88 5.41 -22.67 -9.25
CA ARG A 88 4.02 -23.04 -8.97
C ARG A 88 3.77 -23.17 -7.46
N LEU A 89 4.69 -23.85 -6.76
CA LEU A 89 4.59 -24.02 -5.31
C LEU A 89 4.68 -22.68 -4.56
N ARG A 90 5.55 -21.76 -4.99
CA ARG A 90 5.69 -20.45 -4.33
C ARG A 90 4.48 -19.57 -4.59
N ILE A 91 3.96 -19.57 -5.81
CA ILE A 91 2.72 -18.84 -6.14
C ILE A 91 1.57 -19.37 -5.28
N GLN A 92 1.46 -20.70 -5.10
CA GLN A 92 0.48 -21.30 -4.20
C GLN A 92 0.62 -20.78 -2.77
N VAL A 93 1.83 -20.83 -2.21
CA VAL A 93 2.11 -20.36 -0.84
C VAL A 93 1.79 -18.87 -0.69
N TYR A 94 2.15 -18.05 -1.68
CA TYR A 94 1.84 -16.64 -1.68
C TYR A 94 0.33 -16.39 -1.65
N SER A 95 -0.41 -17.01 -2.57
CA SER A 95 -1.84 -16.81 -2.73
C SER A 95 -2.66 -17.35 -1.55
N GLN A 96 -2.29 -18.51 -1.01
CA GLN A 96 -3.07 -19.19 0.04
C GLN A 96 -2.71 -18.75 1.46
N TYR A 97 -1.46 -18.37 1.73
CA TYR A 97 -0.99 -18.15 3.11
C TYR A 97 -0.46 -16.74 3.34
N LEU A 98 0.43 -16.24 2.46
CA LEU A 98 1.08 -14.95 2.70
C LEU A 98 0.13 -13.78 2.47
N GLY A 99 -0.67 -13.81 1.41
CA GLY A 99 -1.67 -12.79 1.12
C GLY A 99 -2.70 -12.68 2.24
N GLY A 100 -3.37 -13.78 2.58
CA GLY A 100 -4.39 -13.80 3.64
C GLY A 100 -3.84 -13.38 5.01
N GLY A 101 -2.66 -13.90 5.39
CA GLY A 101 -2.04 -13.63 6.70
C GLY A 101 -1.52 -12.20 6.87
N LEU A 102 -0.94 -11.58 5.83
CA LEU A 102 -0.44 -10.20 5.91
C LEU A 102 -1.58 -9.18 5.96
N PHE A 103 -2.59 -9.38 5.11
CA PHE A 103 -3.67 -8.44 4.89
C PHE A 103 -4.90 -8.70 5.78
N GLY A 104 -4.93 -9.83 6.50
CA GLY A 104 -6.06 -10.25 7.31
C GLY A 104 -7.31 -10.55 6.48
N VAL A 105 -7.12 -11.19 5.32
CA VAL A 105 -8.17 -11.50 4.35
C VAL A 105 -8.40 -13.01 4.33
N LYS A 106 -9.66 -13.46 4.31
CA LYS A 106 -10.01 -14.89 4.33
C LYS A 106 -9.45 -15.61 3.11
N ASP A 107 -9.34 -16.93 3.21
CA ASP A 107 -8.82 -17.81 2.15
C ASP A 107 -9.75 -17.87 0.91
N THR A 108 -11.02 -17.51 1.08
CA THR A 108 -12.04 -17.48 0.01
C THR A 108 -12.85 -16.17 0.04
N PRO A 109 -12.19 -15.02 -0.18
CA PRO A 109 -12.89 -13.74 -0.08
C PRO A 109 -13.78 -13.55 -1.31
N ARG A 110 -14.93 -12.86 -1.15
CA ARG A 110 -15.81 -12.54 -2.30
C ARG A 110 -15.11 -11.70 -3.35
N TYR A 111 -14.18 -10.88 -2.89
CA TYR A 111 -13.20 -10.18 -3.71
C TYR A 111 -11.83 -10.37 -3.08
N SER A 112 -10.92 -10.96 -3.83
CA SER A 112 -9.53 -11.02 -3.40
C SER A 112 -8.76 -9.87 -4.06
N PRO A 113 -8.22 -8.90 -3.31
CA PRO A 113 -7.20 -7.99 -3.84
C PRO A 113 -6.04 -8.76 -4.50
N THR A 114 -5.77 -9.99 -4.03
CA THR A 114 -4.73 -10.86 -4.59
C THR A 114 -5.14 -11.69 -5.81
N ALA A 115 -6.42 -11.78 -6.15
CA ALA A 115 -6.87 -12.49 -7.35
C ALA A 115 -7.53 -11.57 -8.39
N ALA A 116 -8.06 -10.42 -7.98
CA ALA A 116 -8.91 -9.59 -8.82
C ALA A 116 -8.14 -8.68 -9.78
N THR A 117 -6.92 -8.23 -9.42
CA THR A 117 -6.13 -7.28 -10.22
C THR A 117 -4.72 -7.12 -9.65
N GLY A 118 -3.71 -6.97 -10.51
CA GLY A 118 -2.30 -6.78 -10.10
C GLY A 118 -1.52 -8.09 -9.92
N ILE A 119 -1.96 -9.01 -9.06
CA ILE A 119 -1.23 -10.27 -8.82
C ILE A 119 -1.30 -11.27 -9.97
N PRO A 120 -2.42 -11.43 -10.71
CA PRO A 120 -2.37 -12.11 -12.01
C PRO A 120 -1.34 -11.46 -12.93
N THR A 121 -1.28 -10.13 -13.02
CA THR A 121 -0.27 -9.42 -13.81
C THR A 121 1.16 -9.71 -13.32
N SER A 122 1.40 -9.82 -12.01
CA SER A 122 2.67 -10.28 -11.43
C SER A 122 2.98 -11.73 -11.83
N ILE A 123 1.99 -12.63 -11.80
CA ILE A 123 2.15 -14.06 -12.14
C ILE A 123 2.43 -14.23 -13.64
N TYR A 124 1.89 -13.38 -14.50
CA TYR A 124 2.15 -13.42 -15.94
C TYR A 124 3.41 -12.64 -16.36
N SER A 125 4.04 -11.93 -15.43
CA SER A 125 5.34 -11.29 -15.62
C SER A 125 6.46 -12.20 -15.12
N ASP A 126 7.45 -12.54 -15.96
CA ASP A 126 8.57 -13.39 -15.52
C ASP A 126 9.30 -12.80 -14.31
N VAL A 127 9.58 -11.50 -14.34
CA VAL A 127 10.20 -10.79 -13.22
C VAL A 127 9.25 -10.65 -12.03
N GLY A 128 7.94 -10.49 -12.27
CA GLY A 128 6.94 -10.49 -11.20
C GLY A 128 6.88 -11.83 -10.46
N ARG A 129 6.88 -12.96 -11.19
CA ARG A 129 6.94 -14.32 -10.60
C ARG A 129 8.21 -14.53 -9.82
N GLU A 130 9.35 -14.09 -10.33
CA GLU A 130 10.63 -14.23 -9.64
C GLU A 130 10.58 -13.51 -8.27
N TRP A 131 10.05 -12.29 -8.22
CA TRP A 131 9.89 -11.56 -6.96
C TRP A 131 8.87 -12.19 -6.01
N ILE A 132 7.81 -12.84 -6.52
CA ILE A 132 6.92 -13.66 -5.69
C ILE A 132 7.71 -14.81 -5.05
N CYS A 133 8.54 -15.50 -5.83
CA CYS A 133 9.36 -16.61 -5.32
C CYS A 133 10.36 -16.14 -4.25
N ILE A 134 11.03 -15.01 -4.48
CA ILE A 134 11.95 -14.38 -3.51
C ILE A 134 11.21 -14.07 -2.21
N LEU A 135 10.05 -13.40 -2.28
CA LEU A 135 9.24 -13.05 -1.12
C LEU A 135 8.85 -14.29 -0.31
N VAL A 136 8.41 -15.34 -0.99
CA VAL A 136 7.98 -16.60 -0.36
C VAL A 136 9.16 -17.31 0.28
N ASP A 137 10.27 -17.48 -0.43
CA ASP A 137 11.44 -18.19 0.10
C ASP A 137 12.07 -17.44 1.29
N HIS A 138 12.12 -16.10 1.25
CA HIS A 138 12.50 -15.29 2.41
C HIS A 138 11.58 -15.53 3.61
N THR A 139 10.26 -15.61 3.36
CA THR A 139 9.28 -15.83 4.43
C THR A 139 9.40 -17.24 5.02
N LEU A 140 9.54 -18.26 4.18
CA LEU A 140 9.74 -19.64 4.63
C LEU A 140 11.07 -19.80 5.38
N ASN A 141 12.13 -19.11 4.97
CA ASN A 141 13.40 -19.11 5.69
C ASN A 141 13.27 -18.44 7.06
N ALA A 142 12.55 -17.32 7.14
CA ALA A 142 12.27 -16.65 8.41
C ALA A 142 11.47 -17.53 9.38
N PHE A 143 10.49 -18.30 8.90
CA PHE A 143 9.73 -19.24 9.73
C PHE A 143 10.55 -20.43 10.26
N ARG A 144 11.70 -20.71 9.65
CA ARG A 144 12.60 -21.79 10.08
C ARG A 144 13.68 -21.30 11.06
N ASP A 145 13.56 -20.07 11.55
CA ASP A 145 14.61 -19.35 12.30
C ASP A 145 15.97 -19.39 11.57
N GLY A 146 15.93 -19.47 10.24
CA GLY A 146 17.13 -19.58 9.43
C GLY A 146 17.84 -18.24 9.34
N ALA A 147 19.15 -18.24 9.58
CA ALA A 147 19.99 -17.13 9.15
C ALA A 147 19.79 -16.87 7.64
N GLN A 148 20.06 -15.64 7.17
CA GLN A 148 19.99 -15.37 5.73
C GLN A 148 20.92 -16.32 4.97
N SER A 149 20.34 -17.16 4.12
CA SER A 149 21.12 -18.10 3.31
C SER A 149 21.86 -17.33 2.21
N LYS A 150 23.10 -17.74 1.91
CA LYS A 150 23.87 -17.17 0.79
C LYS A 150 23.11 -17.27 -0.54
N GLU A 151 22.25 -18.29 -0.68
CA GLU A 151 21.44 -18.48 -1.88
C GLU A 151 20.33 -17.45 -1.99
N LEU A 152 19.64 -17.11 -0.90
CA LEU A 152 18.62 -16.05 -0.89
C LEU A 152 19.22 -14.69 -1.26
N VAL A 153 20.41 -14.38 -0.73
CA VAL A 153 21.12 -13.14 -1.08
C VAL A 153 21.44 -13.09 -2.58
N ARG A 154 21.93 -14.19 -3.15
CA ARG A 154 22.20 -14.28 -4.60
C ARG A 154 20.93 -14.22 -5.44
N GLN A 155 19.85 -14.85 -4.98
CA GLN A 155 18.55 -14.81 -5.65
C GLN A 155 18.00 -13.39 -5.68
N ARG A 156 18.07 -12.68 -4.54
CA ARG A 156 17.65 -11.27 -4.46
C ARG A 156 18.51 -10.35 -5.33
N ALA A 157 19.82 -10.57 -5.38
CA ALA A 157 20.71 -9.84 -6.29
C ALA A 157 20.35 -10.04 -7.77
N ARG A 158 20.07 -11.29 -8.18
CA ARG A 158 19.57 -11.60 -9.54
C ARG A 158 18.21 -10.95 -9.80
N GLY A 159 17.28 -11.03 -8.83
CA GLY A 159 15.97 -10.39 -8.92
C GLY A 159 16.06 -8.89 -9.15
N TYR A 160 17.00 -8.18 -8.50
CA TYR A 160 17.25 -6.77 -8.78
C TYR A 160 17.82 -6.51 -10.17
N GLN A 161 18.73 -7.37 -10.66
CA GLN A 161 19.26 -7.24 -12.01
C GLN A 161 18.15 -7.39 -13.06
N HIS A 162 17.30 -8.41 -12.92
CA HIS A 162 16.16 -8.61 -13.82
C HIS A 162 15.10 -7.51 -13.70
N LEU A 163 14.86 -7.00 -12.49
CA LEU A 163 13.95 -5.87 -12.28
C LEU A 163 14.46 -4.59 -12.96
N ASN A 164 15.75 -4.30 -12.84
CA ASN A 164 16.37 -3.16 -13.53
C ASN A 164 16.26 -3.31 -15.05
N GLU A 165 16.45 -4.51 -15.59
CA GLU A 165 16.28 -4.76 -17.02
C GLU A 165 14.82 -4.58 -17.47
N ALA A 166 13.85 -5.08 -16.69
CA ALA A 166 12.43 -4.86 -16.96
C ALA A 166 12.04 -3.38 -16.92
N ILE A 167 12.63 -2.60 -16.00
CA ILE A 167 12.46 -1.14 -15.92
C ILE A 167 13.07 -0.44 -17.14
N ARG A 168 14.24 -0.87 -17.61
CA ARG A 168 14.85 -0.32 -18.84
C ARG A 168 13.98 -0.63 -20.06
N ARG A 169 13.47 -1.86 -20.16
CA ARG A 169 12.56 -2.35 -21.22
C ARG A 169 11.08 -2.08 -20.96
N ARG A 170 10.76 -1.08 -20.13
CA ARG A 170 9.38 -0.72 -19.78
C ARG A 170 8.43 -0.51 -20.96
N ASN A 171 8.94 -0.15 -22.13
CA ASN A 171 8.13 0.03 -23.34
C ASN A 171 7.58 -1.30 -23.87
N GLU A 172 8.20 -2.43 -23.52
CA GLU A 172 7.76 -3.78 -23.91
C GLU A 172 6.65 -4.30 -22.99
N ASN A 173 6.76 -4.06 -21.67
CA ASN A 173 5.79 -4.52 -20.68
C ASN A 173 5.78 -3.64 -19.41
N PHE A 174 5.20 -2.45 -19.51
CA PHE A 174 5.13 -1.49 -18.41
C PHE A 174 4.39 -2.05 -17.19
N GLN A 175 3.21 -2.62 -17.38
CA GLN A 175 2.40 -3.19 -16.30
C GLN A 175 3.13 -4.33 -15.56
N GLY A 176 3.89 -5.17 -16.28
CA GLY A 176 4.67 -6.26 -15.69
C GLY A 176 5.80 -5.72 -14.82
N ALA A 177 6.54 -4.72 -15.30
CA ALA A 177 7.58 -4.05 -14.53
C ALA A 177 7.02 -3.34 -13.28
N LEU A 178 5.88 -2.65 -13.41
CA LEU A 178 5.19 -2.00 -12.30
C LEU A 178 4.79 -3.00 -11.21
N MET A 179 4.23 -4.13 -11.60
CA MET A 179 3.79 -5.16 -10.66
C MET A 179 4.98 -5.90 -10.03
N ALA A 180 6.07 -6.09 -10.76
CA ALA A 180 7.31 -6.61 -10.18
C ALA A 180 7.91 -5.66 -9.15
N LEU A 181 7.89 -4.34 -9.43
CA LEU A 181 8.23 -3.32 -8.44
C LEU A 181 7.34 -3.43 -7.19
N THR A 182 6.05 -3.62 -7.36
CA THR A 182 5.11 -3.77 -6.22
C THR A 182 5.46 -4.97 -5.33
N ILE A 183 5.76 -6.15 -5.90
CA ILE A 183 6.15 -7.33 -5.11
C ILE A 183 7.54 -7.17 -4.50
N CYS A 184 8.48 -6.53 -5.21
CA CYS A 184 9.76 -6.10 -4.65
C CYS A 184 9.55 -5.21 -3.43
N GLY A 185 8.68 -4.20 -3.50
CA GLY A 185 8.34 -3.30 -2.39
C GLY A 185 7.80 -4.05 -1.16
N LEU A 186 6.91 -5.03 -1.36
CA LEU A 186 6.43 -5.90 -0.28
C LEU A 186 7.57 -6.73 0.35
N THR A 187 8.52 -7.18 -0.46
CA THR A 187 9.71 -7.89 0.02
C THR A 187 10.59 -6.97 0.86
N GLU A 188 10.79 -5.72 0.42
CA GLU A 188 11.57 -4.72 1.16
C GLU A 188 10.90 -4.25 2.44
N TYR A 189 9.58 -4.14 2.45
CA TYR A 189 8.82 -3.86 3.66
C TYR A 189 9.11 -4.91 4.75
N ARG A 190 9.12 -6.19 4.37
CA ARG A 190 9.23 -7.29 5.34
C ARG A 190 10.66 -7.65 5.70
N PHE A 191 11.60 -7.56 4.74
CA PHE A 191 12.97 -8.06 4.89
C PHE A 191 14.06 -7.05 4.50
N GLY A 192 13.67 -5.84 4.11
CA GLY A 192 14.58 -4.77 3.70
C GLY A 192 14.97 -3.82 4.84
N THR A 193 16.08 -3.13 4.64
CA THR A 193 16.52 -2.01 5.48
C THR A 193 15.73 -0.75 5.14
N THR A 194 15.76 0.24 6.03
CA THR A 194 15.20 1.58 5.76
C THR A 194 15.77 2.17 4.46
N HIS A 195 17.07 2.00 4.23
CA HIS A 195 17.71 2.44 2.98
C HIS A 195 17.10 1.77 1.74
N SER A 196 16.95 0.44 1.73
CA SER A 196 16.37 -0.28 0.58
C SER A 196 14.93 0.12 0.29
N ARG A 197 14.13 0.41 1.33
CA ARG A 197 12.75 0.90 1.21
C ARG A 197 12.67 2.32 0.62
N ASN A 198 13.59 3.21 1.02
CA ASN A 198 13.68 4.55 0.46
C ASN A 198 14.15 4.50 -1.01
N MET A 199 15.10 3.62 -1.32
CA MET A 199 15.55 3.39 -2.69
C MET A 199 14.45 2.82 -3.58
N HIS A 200 13.64 1.88 -3.07
CA HIS A 200 12.46 1.38 -3.77
C HIS A 200 11.51 2.52 -4.12
N SER A 201 11.10 3.33 -3.14
CA SER A 201 10.13 4.42 -3.36
C SER A 201 10.65 5.48 -4.34
N THR A 202 11.96 5.76 -4.29
CA THR A 202 12.64 6.65 -5.24
C THR A 202 12.71 6.05 -6.66
N ALA A 203 12.96 4.74 -6.77
CA ALA A 203 12.96 4.03 -8.05
C ALA A 203 11.57 4.03 -8.69
N VAL A 204 10.52 3.83 -7.88
CA VAL A 204 9.12 3.94 -8.32
C VAL A 204 8.85 5.33 -8.88
N GLU A 205 9.21 6.40 -8.16
CA GLU A 205 9.02 7.77 -8.65
C GLU A 205 9.66 8.00 -10.03
N ARG A 206 10.89 7.53 -10.22
CA ARG A 206 11.61 7.66 -11.50
C ARG A 206 10.99 6.78 -12.59
N PHE A 207 10.54 5.58 -12.26
CA PHE A 207 9.84 4.69 -13.18
C PHE A 207 8.53 5.31 -13.66
N LEU A 208 7.73 5.88 -12.76
CA LEU A 208 6.47 6.56 -13.13
C LEU A 208 6.74 7.80 -13.98
N LYS A 209 7.76 8.61 -13.64
CA LYS A 209 8.19 9.79 -14.42
C LYS A 209 8.81 9.46 -15.78
N SER A 210 9.06 8.18 -16.06
CA SER A 210 9.50 7.75 -17.38
C SER A 210 8.39 7.77 -18.43
N GLN A 211 7.13 7.90 -17.98
CA GLN A 211 5.97 8.21 -18.81
C GLN A 211 5.71 9.72 -18.84
N PRO A 212 5.13 10.27 -19.93
CA PRO A 212 4.88 11.71 -20.05
C PRO A 212 3.96 12.30 -18.99
N SER A 213 3.02 11.51 -18.46
CA SER A 213 2.06 11.93 -17.44
C SER A 213 1.55 10.75 -16.62
N LEU A 214 0.92 11.02 -15.46
CA LEU A 214 0.23 9.99 -14.69
C LEU A 214 -0.94 9.36 -15.47
N ARG A 215 -1.56 10.09 -16.41
CA ARG A 215 -2.60 9.52 -17.29
C ARG A 215 -2.02 8.45 -18.19
N GLU A 216 -0.83 8.69 -18.75
CA GLU A 216 -0.11 7.68 -19.55
C GLU A 216 0.35 6.50 -18.69
N VAL A 217 0.75 6.72 -17.43
CA VAL A 217 1.03 5.61 -16.49
C VAL A 217 -0.20 4.72 -16.29
N LEU A 218 -1.35 5.32 -16.00
CA LEU A 218 -2.61 4.58 -15.77
C LEU A 218 -3.06 3.86 -17.04
N ALA A 219 -2.95 4.51 -18.20
CA ALA A 219 -3.26 3.91 -19.50
C ALA A 219 -2.30 2.76 -19.86
N ALA A 220 -1.03 2.83 -19.47
CA ALA A 220 -0.04 1.78 -19.69
C ALA A 220 -0.17 0.58 -18.73
N ALA A 221 -1.02 0.69 -17.70
CA ALA A 221 -1.27 -0.39 -16.73
C ALA A 221 -2.79 -0.60 -16.46
N PRO A 222 -3.60 -0.88 -17.49
CA PRO A 222 -5.06 -0.88 -17.37
C PRO A 222 -5.60 -2.01 -16.48
N ASN A 223 -4.82 -3.07 -16.28
CA ASN A 223 -5.16 -4.23 -15.45
C ASN A 223 -4.65 -4.11 -13.99
N VAL A 224 -4.04 -2.97 -13.65
CA VAL A 224 -3.52 -2.70 -12.31
C VAL A 224 -4.45 -1.68 -11.66
N GLU A 225 -4.95 -2.00 -10.46
CA GLU A 225 -5.74 -1.02 -9.71
C GLU A 225 -4.87 0.19 -9.37
N PRO A 226 -5.35 1.42 -9.57
CA PRO A 226 -4.53 2.63 -9.39
C PRO A 226 -3.92 2.76 -7.99
N ILE A 227 -4.55 2.17 -6.97
CA ILE A 227 -4.03 2.09 -5.61
C ILE A 227 -2.68 1.37 -5.50
N TYR A 228 -2.34 0.43 -6.38
CA TYR A 228 -1.02 -0.23 -6.40
C TYR A 228 0.08 0.71 -6.92
N ILE A 229 -0.28 1.74 -7.69
CA ILE A 229 0.68 2.77 -8.14
C ILE A 229 1.01 3.68 -6.96
N SER A 230 0.00 4.28 -6.32
CA SER A 230 0.24 5.19 -5.20
C SER A 230 0.76 4.47 -3.96
N GLY A 231 0.25 3.27 -3.65
CA GLY A 231 0.60 2.52 -2.45
C GLY A 231 2.09 2.18 -2.31
N GLN A 232 2.84 2.17 -3.42
CA GLN A 232 4.29 1.97 -3.42
C GLN A 232 5.05 3.05 -2.65
N PHE A 233 4.53 4.28 -2.57
CA PHE A 233 5.12 5.35 -1.76
C PHE A 233 4.91 5.16 -0.25
N GLY A 234 4.10 4.19 0.17
CA GLY A 234 3.99 3.81 1.57
C GLY A 234 5.18 2.99 2.08
N PHE A 235 5.96 2.37 1.20
CA PHE A 235 7.04 1.46 1.59
C PHE A 235 8.23 2.18 2.22
N GLY A 236 8.52 3.40 1.78
CA GLY A 236 9.60 4.22 2.32
C GLY A 236 9.61 5.64 1.78
N LYS A 237 10.60 6.41 2.21
CA LYS A 237 10.74 7.83 1.88
C LYS A 237 11.28 8.01 0.46
N CYS A 238 10.54 8.75 -0.37
CA CYS A 238 10.95 9.13 -1.72
C CYS A 238 11.99 10.26 -1.65
N TYR A 239 13.11 10.12 -2.37
CA TYR A 239 14.16 11.14 -2.39
C TYR A 239 13.83 12.31 -3.31
N PHE A 240 13.78 13.53 -2.76
CA PHE A 240 13.63 14.78 -3.52
C PHE A 240 14.97 15.44 -3.75
N GLN A 241 15.39 15.49 -5.02
CA GLN A 241 16.71 16.01 -5.44
C GLN A 241 17.01 17.46 -5.03
N ASN A 242 15.97 18.29 -4.85
CA ASN A 242 16.12 19.67 -4.42
C ASN A 242 14.88 20.12 -3.66
N PHE A 243 15.05 21.21 -2.91
CA PHE A 243 14.00 21.78 -2.06
C PHE A 243 12.80 22.27 -2.87
N GLU A 244 13.01 22.82 -4.07
CA GLU A 244 11.93 23.28 -4.95
C GLU A 244 10.94 22.15 -5.31
N LYS A 245 11.45 20.95 -5.62
CA LYS A 245 10.62 19.77 -5.90
C LYS A 245 9.85 19.31 -4.67
N LEU A 246 10.47 19.34 -3.50
CA LEU A 246 9.79 19.04 -2.23
C LEU A 246 8.65 20.03 -2.00
N GLU A 247 8.91 21.34 -2.10
CA GLU A 247 7.92 22.39 -1.88
C GLU A 247 6.73 22.26 -2.83
N LYS A 248 6.96 21.92 -4.10
CA LYS A 248 5.88 21.70 -5.06
C LYS A 248 4.96 20.55 -4.65
N VAL A 249 5.53 19.41 -4.25
CA VAL A 249 4.73 18.25 -3.81
C VAL A 249 4.05 18.54 -2.48
N LYS A 250 4.73 19.19 -1.55
CA LYS A 250 4.18 19.62 -0.25
C LYS A 250 3.00 20.58 -0.42
N LEU A 251 3.09 21.54 -1.35
CA LEU A 251 1.99 22.46 -1.65
C LEU A 251 0.76 21.72 -2.17
N GLN A 252 0.95 20.77 -3.10
CA GLN A 252 -0.15 19.98 -3.62
C GLN A 252 -0.74 19.07 -2.54
N TRP A 253 0.11 18.40 -1.76
CA TRP A 253 -0.30 17.61 -0.59
C TRP A 253 -1.15 18.42 0.39
N LYS A 254 -0.72 19.63 0.76
CA LYS A 254 -1.49 20.54 1.64
C LYS A 254 -2.84 20.89 1.03
N THR A 255 -2.87 21.23 -0.26
CA THR A 255 -4.09 21.57 -0.98
C THR A 255 -5.06 20.38 -0.97
N ASP A 256 -4.56 19.19 -1.27
CA ASP A 256 -5.32 17.95 -1.29
C ASP A 256 -5.89 17.60 0.09
N LEU A 257 -5.08 17.68 1.16
CA LEU A 257 -5.52 17.44 2.53
C LEU A 257 -6.64 18.39 2.95
N LEU A 258 -6.44 19.69 2.72
CA LEU A 258 -7.40 20.72 3.13
C LEU A 258 -8.68 20.64 2.29
N SER A 259 -8.62 20.21 1.03
CA SER A 259 -9.80 20.00 0.20
C SER A 259 -10.77 18.97 0.79
N ILE A 260 -10.29 18.04 1.62
CA ILE A 260 -11.12 17.08 2.35
C ILE A 260 -11.44 17.60 3.75
N LEU A 261 -10.41 17.90 4.55
CA LEU A 261 -10.57 18.20 5.98
C LEU A 261 -11.29 19.52 6.26
N ASN A 262 -11.35 20.42 5.27
CA ASN A 262 -12.07 21.68 5.34
C ASN A 262 -13.35 21.70 4.48
N SER A 263 -13.72 20.56 3.88
CA SER A 263 -15.00 20.41 3.19
C SER A 263 -16.07 19.87 4.14
N PRO A 264 -17.29 20.48 4.15
CA PRO A 264 -18.41 19.91 4.86
C PRO A 264 -18.82 18.56 4.28
N TRP A 265 -19.49 17.74 5.10
CA TRP A 265 -20.13 16.54 4.58
C TRP A 265 -21.20 16.90 3.54
N PRO A 266 -21.42 16.07 2.51
CA PRO A 266 -22.52 16.23 1.54
C PRO A 266 -23.94 16.11 2.11
N THR A 267 -24.08 16.16 3.44
CA THR A 267 -25.34 16.18 4.19
C THR A 267 -25.69 17.57 4.71
N VAL A 268 -24.72 18.49 4.78
CA VAL A 268 -24.85 19.79 5.47
C VAL A 268 -25.80 20.76 4.75
N HIS A 269 -25.97 20.61 3.43
CA HIS A 269 -26.85 21.46 2.63
C HIS A 269 -28.25 20.88 2.41
N TYR A 270 -28.63 19.82 3.12
CA TYR A 270 -29.94 19.20 2.97
C TYR A 270 -31.07 20.19 3.33
N GLN A 271 -31.97 20.40 2.36
CA GLN A 271 -33.26 21.05 2.56
C GLN A 271 -34.36 20.07 2.16
N ALA A 272 -35.26 19.75 3.08
CA ALA A 272 -36.36 18.83 2.82
C ALA A 272 -37.30 19.40 1.75
N SER A 273 -37.20 18.87 0.54
CA SER A 273 -38.02 19.29 -0.62
C SER A 273 -39.19 18.34 -0.90
N SER A 274 -39.12 17.08 -0.45
CA SER A 274 -40.18 16.07 -0.58
C SER A 274 -40.02 14.91 0.42
N SER A 275 -41.07 14.12 0.63
CA SER A 275 -41.01 12.91 1.47
C SER A 275 -40.06 11.84 0.92
N SER A 276 -39.98 11.69 -0.41
CA SER A 276 -39.03 10.77 -1.05
C SER A 276 -37.58 11.20 -0.87
N THR A 277 -37.30 12.51 -0.94
CA THR A 277 -35.97 13.06 -0.68
C THR A 277 -35.54 12.79 0.77
N ASP A 278 -36.48 12.92 1.72
CA ASP A 278 -36.21 12.68 3.14
C ASP A 278 -35.90 11.21 3.45
N ILE A 279 -36.61 10.27 2.81
CA ILE A 279 -36.32 8.84 2.95
C ILE A 279 -34.91 8.51 2.42
N MET A 280 -34.58 9.01 1.23
CA MET A 280 -33.26 8.81 0.62
C MET A 280 -32.13 9.40 1.46
N TYR A 281 -32.33 10.60 2.00
CA TYR A 281 -31.40 11.26 2.90
C TYR A 281 -31.12 10.43 4.16
N ARG A 282 -32.18 9.98 4.85
CA ARG A 282 -32.04 9.15 6.07
C ARG A 282 -31.33 7.82 5.79
N GLN A 283 -31.64 7.21 4.64
CA GLN A 283 -30.98 5.97 4.21
C GLN A 283 -29.49 6.20 3.95
N TYR A 284 -29.15 7.27 3.23
CA TYR A 284 -27.76 7.65 2.97
C TYR A 284 -27.01 7.92 4.28
N LEU A 285 -27.56 8.75 5.17
CA LEU A 285 -26.95 9.09 6.46
C LEU A 285 -26.65 7.84 7.28
N THR A 286 -27.63 6.94 7.42
CA THR A 286 -27.48 5.67 8.15
C THR A 286 -26.34 4.82 7.57
N LYS A 287 -26.29 4.67 6.24
CA LYS A 287 -25.28 3.87 5.55
C LYS A 287 -23.89 4.51 5.63
N ALA A 288 -23.80 5.83 5.49
CA ALA A 288 -22.54 6.54 5.52
C ALA A 288 -21.93 6.59 6.93
N ILE A 289 -22.74 6.73 7.98
CA ILE A 289 -22.30 6.53 9.38
C ILE A 289 -21.68 5.14 9.56
N ARG A 290 -22.38 4.10 9.08
CA ARG A 290 -21.90 2.72 9.16
C ARG A 290 -20.59 2.52 8.40
N LEU A 291 -20.48 3.06 7.19
CA LEU A 291 -19.22 3.02 6.43
C LEU A 291 -18.08 3.70 7.18
N GLY A 292 -18.30 4.90 7.73
CA GLY A 292 -17.30 5.62 8.53
C GLY A 292 -16.82 4.79 9.73
N GLN A 293 -17.74 4.15 10.44
CA GLN A 293 -17.41 3.24 11.54
C GLN A 293 -16.60 2.03 11.09
N ILE A 294 -16.97 1.39 9.98
CA ILE A 294 -16.26 0.25 9.38
C ILE A 294 -14.82 0.64 9.01
N VAL A 295 -14.67 1.77 8.32
CA VAL A 295 -13.38 2.26 7.82
C VAL A 295 -12.47 2.62 8.99
N VAL A 296 -12.93 3.43 9.95
CA VAL A 296 -12.13 3.81 11.12
C VAL A 296 -11.83 2.61 12.02
N ALA A 297 -12.76 1.65 12.16
CA ALA A 297 -12.45 0.43 12.90
C ALA A 297 -11.39 -0.43 12.18
N SER A 298 -11.32 -0.38 10.85
CA SER A 298 -10.32 -1.11 10.06
C SER A 298 -8.92 -0.49 10.08
N THR A 299 -8.77 0.73 10.60
CA THR A 299 -7.44 1.32 10.86
C THR A 299 -6.87 0.92 12.22
N LYS A 300 -7.66 0.26 13.09
CA LYS A 300 -7.15 -0.26 14.36
C LYS A 300 -6.26 -1.47 14.09
N THR A 301 -5.00 -1.37 14.51
CA THR A 301 -3.95 -2.39 14.35
C THR A 301 -3.13 -2.53 15.64
N ILE A 302 -2.12 -3.39 15.63
CA ILE A 302 -1.03 -3.45 16.62
C ILE A 302 -0.48 -2.03 16.82
N SER A 303 -0.35 -1.62 18.07
CA SER A 303 0.12 -0.27 18.42
C SER A 303 1.57 -0.33 18.92
N PRO A 304 2.48 0.51 18.37
CA PRO A 304 2.26 1.42 17.24
C PRO A 304 2.21 0.67 15.89
N PRO A 305 1.45 1.18 14.89
CA PRO A 305 1.49 0.63 13.54
C PRO A 305 2.89 0.75 12.93
N THR A 306 3.24 -0.14 11.99
CA THR A 306 4.41 0.12 11.15
C THR A 306 4.16 1.36 10.27
N VAL A 307 5.22 2.02 9.80
CA VAL A 307 5.09 3.19 8.92
C VAL A 307 4.30 2.85 7.65
N PHE A 308 4.49 1.65 7.10
CA PHE A 308 3.72 1.18 5.95
C PHE A 308 2.25 0.91 6.32
N GLY A 309 1.98 0.27 7.47
CA GLY A 309 0.62 0.09 7.99
C GLY A 309 -0.12 1.42 8.15
N ALA A 310 0.51 2.41 8.78
CA ALA A 310 -0.01 3.77 8.92
C ALA A 310 -0.23 4.46 7.56
N SER A 311 0.66 4.24 6.60
CA SER A 311 0.51 4.75 5.23
C SER A 311 -0.73 4.17 4.55
N MET A 312 -0.98 2.87 4.71
CA MET A 312 -2.16 2.21 4.13
C MET A 312 -3.46 2.62 4.84
N GLN A 313 -3.40 2.95 6.14
CA GLN A 313 -4.52 3.57 6.84
C GLN A 313 -4.84 4.95 6.28
N LEU A 314 -3.83 5.79 6.03
CA LEU A 314 -4.03 7.09 5.39
C LEU A 314 -4.72 6.91 4.04
N ASN A 315 -4.21 6.00 3.20
CA ASN A 315 -4.76 5.71 1.87
C ASN A 315 -6.23 5.27 1.93
N LEU A 316 -6.59 4.40 2.88
CA LEU A 316 -7.97 3.99 3.12
C LEU A 316 -8.87 5.19 3.49
N LEU A 317 -8.40 6.01 4.44
CA LEU A 317 -9.16 7.15 4.94
C LEU A 317 -9.37 8.20 3.83
N THR A 318 -8.33 8.51 3.06
CA THR A 318 -8.38 9.49 1.97
C THR A 318 -9.19 8.98 0.78
N GLU A 319 -9.07 7.71 0.37
CA GLU A 319 -9.90 7.12 -0.69
C GLU A 319 -11.38 7.24 -0.32
N THR A 320 -11.72 6.85 0.91
CA THR A 320 -13.11 6.85 1.39
C THR A 320 -13.66 8.27 1.44
N ALA A 321 -12.94 9.19 2.08
CA ALA A 321 -13.39 10.57 2.27
C ALA A 321 -13.55 11.31 0.93
N TRP A 322 -12.56 11.19 0.05
CA TRP A 322 -12.62 11.80 -1.28
C TRP A 322 -13.74 11.23 -2.12
N THR A 323 -13.97 9.91 -2.11
CA THR A 323 -15.05 9.27 -2.88
C THR A 323 -16.42 9.78 -2.43
N LEU A 324 -16.63 9.92 -1.12
CA LEU A 324 -17.87 10.46 -0.57
C LEU A 324 -18.07 11.93 -0.97
N LEU A 325 -17.01 12.73 -0.95
CA LEU A 325 -17.04 14.12 -1.44
C LEU A 325 -17.30 14.19 -2.94
N GLN A 326 -16.71 13.30 -3.74
CA GLN A 326 -16.86 13.26 -5.19
C GLN A 326 -18.32 13.01 -5.59
N PHE A 327 -19.02 12.11 -4.90
CA PHE A 327 -20.45 11.91 -5.14
C PHE A 327 -21.29 13.10 -4.69
N GLY A 328 -20.83 13.89 -3.71
CA GLY A 328 -21.55 15.07 -3.24
C GLY A 328 -23.00 14.75 -2.87
N ASP A 329 -23.93 15.57 -3.34
CA ASP A 329 -25.37 15.42 -3.05
C ASP A 329 -26.05 14.30 -3.86
N LEU A 330 -25.30 13.54 -4.68
CA LEU A 330 -25.81 12.40 -5.45
C LEU A 330 -25.91 11.16 -4.56
N TRP A 331 -26.77 11.22 -3.55
CA TRP A 331 -26.88 10.18 -2.52
C TRP A 331 -27.19 8.79 -3.08
N HIS A 332 -27.86 8.68 -4.22
CA HIS A 332 -28.09 7.39 -4.89
C HIS A 332 -26.77 6.72 -5.33
N ALA A 333 -25.81 7.47 -5.86
CA ALA A 333 -24.50 6.96 -6.24
C ALA A 333 -23.69 6.58 -4.98
N ALA A 334 -23.71 7.44 -3.97
CA ALA A 334 -23.04 7.19 -2.70
C ALA A 334 -23.59 5.94 -1.97
N ILE A 335 -24.92 5.74 -1.95
CA ILE A 335 -25.54 4.52 -1.41
C ILE A 335 -25.07 3.28 -2.16
N LYS A 336 -25.07 3.29 -3.50
CA LYS A 336 -24.58 2.15 -4.28
C LYS A 336 -23.10 1.86 -4.04
N PHE A 337 -22.29 2.91 -3.84
CA PHE A 337 -20.89 2.75 -3.45
C PHE A 337 -20.77 2.09 -2.08
N ILE A 338 -21.49 2.56 -1.07
CA ILE A 338 -21.49 1.96 0.26
C ILE A 338 -21.94 0.50 0.19
N ASP A 339 -23.04 0.21 -0.51
CA ASP A 339 -23.56 -1.14 -0.70
C ASP A 339 -22.52 -2.04 -1.39
N ARG A 340 -21.79 -1.50 -2.36
CA ARG A 340 -20.73 -2.24 -3.07
C ARG A 340 -19.53 -2.52 -2.16
N VAL A 341 -19.11 -1.56 -1.31
CA VAL A 341 -18.07 -1.77 -0.30
C VAL A 341 -18.50 -2.85 0.69
N GLU A 342 -19.73 -2.77 1.21
CA GLU A 342 -20.28 -3.78 2.12
C GLU A 342 -20.29 -5.16 1.45
N PHE A 343 -20.78 -5.27 0.22
CA PHE A 343 -20.82 -6.53 -0.53
C PHE A 343 -19.44 -7.15 -0.76
N ILE A 344 -18.45 -6.34 -1.17
CA ILE A 344 -17.07 -6.78 -1.45
C ILE A 344 -16.36 -7.19 -0.15
N SER A 345 -16.58 -6.46 0.94
CA SER A 345 -15.94 -6.72 2.23
C SER A 345 -16.62 -7.84 3.04
N GLU A 346 -17.89 -8.13 2.77
CA GLU A 346 -18.65 -9.16 3.47
C GLU A 346 -17.98 -10.54 3.33
N GLY A 347 -17.55 -11.09 4.47
CA GLY A 347 -16.87 -12.36 4.51
C GLY A 347 -15.42 -12.33 4.02
N SER A 348 -14.88 -11.17 3.63
CA SER A 348 -13.52 -11.07 3.10
C SER A 348 -12.45 -10.87 4.16
N LEU A 349 -12.75 -10.38 5.37
CA LEU A 349 -11.75 -10.19 6.45
C LEU A 349 -11.72 -11.37 7.46
N ILE A 350 -10.52 -11.80 7.89
CA ILE A 350 -10.28 -12.80 8.95
C ILE A 350 -10.52 -12.17 10.32
N GLY A 351 -11.14 -12.92 11.25
CA GLY A 351 -11.39 -12.47 12.62
C GLY A 351 -12.65 -11.59 12.69
N GLY A 352 -13.72 -12.15 13.23
CA GLY A 352 -15.05 -11.52 13.26
C GLY A 352 -15.14 -10.35 14.24
N ALA A 353 -14.67 -9.17 13.82
CA ALA A 353 -15.16 -7.83 14.15
C ALA A 353 -14.22 -6.79 13.50
N PHE A 354 -14.78 -5.71 12.94
CA PHE A 354 -13.96 -4.55 12.56
C PHE A 354 -13.24 -4.04 13.83
N GLY A 355 -11.91 -3.95 13.79
CA GLY A 355 -11.10 -3.52 14.94
C GLY A 355 -10.24 -4.60 15.59
N ASP A 356 -10.24 -5.83 15.08
CA ASP A 356 -9.21 -6.81 15.44
C ASP A 356 -7.81 -6.30 15.05
N LYS A 357 -6.94 -6.20 16.05
CA LYS A 357 -5.62 -5.58 15.98
C LYS A 357 -4.54 -6.54 15.47
N SER A 358 -4.85 -7.80 15.20
CA SER A 358 -3.85 -8.80 14.80
C SER A 358 -3.22 -8.56 13.43
N PHE A 359 -3.74 -7.62 12.62
CA PHE A 359 -3.33 -7.44 11.22
C PHE A 359 -2.88 -6.01 10.91
N ASP A 360 -1.60 -5.85 10.60
CA ASP A 360 -0.99 -4.55 10.29
C ASP A 360 -1.48 -3.94 8.97
N LEU A 361 -1.77 -4.78 7.97
CA LEU A 361 -2.12 -4.33 6.62
C LEU A 361 -3.60 -4.47 6.28
N ARG A 362 -4.47 -4.62 7.29
CA ARG A 362 -5.93 -4.66 7.06
C ARG A 362 -6.45 -3.39 6.37
N GLY A 363 -5.90 -2.24 6.74
CA GLY A 363 -6.21 -0.97 6.08
C GLY A 363 -5.94 -1.01 4.57
N ALA A 364 -4.86 -1.67 4.16
CA ALA A 364 -4.50 -1.82 2.74
C ALA A 364 -5.53 -2.68 1.99
N ALA A 365 -5.94 -3.81 2.58
CA ALA A 365 -6.93 -4.70 2.00
C ALA A 365 -8.27 -3.99 1.76
N LEU A 366 -8.77 -3.29 2.79
CA LEU A 366 -10.01 -2.54 2.69
C LEU A 366 -9.87 -1.37 1.72
N SER A 367 -8.73 -0.68 1.69
CA SER A 367 -8.49 0.42 0.74
C SER A 367 -8.62 -0.05 -0.72
N THR A 368 -8.09 -1.23 -1.05
CA THR A 368 -8.28 -1.82 -2.40
C THR A 368 -9.74 -2.16 -2.68
N MET A 369 -10.48 -2.67 -1.70
CA MET A 369 -11.92 -2.95 -1.84
C MET A 369 -12.74 -1.68 -2.05
N VAL A 370 -12.42 -0.61 -1.31
CA VAL A 370 -13.04 0.71 -1.45
C VAL A 370 -12.75 1.29 -2.83
N SER A 371 -11.50 1.25 -3.29
CA SER A 371 -11.14 1.75 -4.61
C SER A 371 -11.85 0.97 -5.73
N ARG A 372 -11.96 -0.35 -5.60
CA ARG A 372 -12.73 -1.18 -6.54
C ARG A 372 -14.21 -0.79 -6.56
N ALA A 373 -14.83 -0.63 -5.39
CA ALA A 373 -16.22 -0.22 -5.29
C ALA A 373 -16.48 1.14 -5.94
N ARG A 374 -15.56 2.10 -5.75
CA ARG A 374 -15.62 3.42 -6.41
C ARG A 374 -15.64 3.25 -7.92
N ARG A 375 -14.67 2.51 -8.49
CA ARG A 375 -14.56 2.30 -9.95
C ARG A 375 -15.79 1.60 -10.52
N ASP A 376 -16.30 0.56 -9.85
CA ASP A 376 -17.52 -0.16 -10.25
C ASP A 376 -18.73 0.79 -10.32
N VAL A 377 -18.87 1.71 -9.36
CA VAL A 377 -19.98 2.67 -9.36
C VAL A 377 -19.76 3.79 -10.37
N LEU A 378 -18.57 4.37 -10.45
CA LEU A 378 -18.27 5.42 -11.43
C LEU A 378 -18.41 4.92 -12.87
N ALA A 379 -17.99 3.70 -13.18
CA ALA A 379 -18.18 3.13 -14.52
C ALA A 379 -19.66 3.05 -14.93
N ASN A 380 -20.57 2.93 -13.95
CA ASN A 380 -22.01 2.85 -14.20
C ASN A 380 -22.68 4.24 -14.28
N PHE A 381 -22.21 5.23 -13.53
CA PHE A 381 -22.84 6.56 -13.45
C PHE A 381 -22.14 7.62 -14.31
N TYR A 382 -20.82 7.56 -14.38
CA TYR A 382 -19.94 8.54 -15.02
C TYR A 382 -18.81 7.82 -15.78
N PRO A 383 -19.12 6.97 -16.78
CA PRO A 383 -18.11 6.19 -17.50
C PRO A 383 -17.01 7.08 -18.09
N ASP A 384 -17.38 8.24 -18.62
CA ASP A 384 -16.45 9.20 -19.23
C ASP A 384 -15.55 9.92 -18.20
N GLN A 385 -15.91 9.91 -16.92
CA GLN A 385 -15.14 10.53 -15.84
C GLN A 385 -14.28 9.53 -15.06
N LEU A 386 -14.36 8.23 -15.37
CA LEU A 386 -13.62 7.20 -14.62
C LEU A 386 -12.10 7.42 -14.71
N ALA A 387 -11.59 7.70 -15.91
CA ALA A 387 -10.15 7.93 -16.13
C ALA A 387 -9.67 9.21 -15.42
N ASP A 388 -10.48 10.28 -15.44
CA ASP A 388 -10.21 11.51 -14.70
C ASP A 388 -10.20 11.25 -13.19
N SER A 389 -11.21 10.54 -12.70
CA SER A 389 -11.30 10.16 -11.28
C SER A 389 -10.11 9.33 -10.84
N ASP A 390 -9.70 8.32 -11.63
CA ASP A 390 -8.55 7.48 -11.33
C ASP A 390 -7.25 8.30 -11.34
N PHE A 391 -7.11 9.26 -12.25
CA PHE A 391 -6.00 10.22 -12.24
C PHE A 391 -5.97 11.06 -10.95
N TYR A 392 -7.08 11.72 -10.61
CA TYR A 392 -7.14 12.62 -9.46
C TYR A 392 -6.84 11.90 -8.14
N ILE A 393 -7.53 10.79 -7.88
CA ILE A 393 -7.36 10.05 -6.62
C ILE A 393 -5.94 9.46 -6.50
N THR A 394 -5.38 8.94 -7.60
CA THR A 394 -4.03 8.37 -7.58
C THR A 394 -2.98 9.45 -7.32
N ASN A 395 -3.13 10.62 -7.96
CA ASN A 395 -2.23 11.75 -7.76
C ASN A 395 -2.26 12.25 -6.31
N MET A 396 -3.47 12.39 -5.76
CA MET A 396 -3.70 12.77 -4.37
C MET A 396 -3.03 11.78 -3.41
N HIS A 397 -3.20 10.48 -3.64
CA HIS A 397 -2.58 9.44 -2.83
C HIS A 397 -1.05 9.41 -2.95
N MET A 398 -0.50 9.65 -4.15
CA MET A 398 0.94 9.76 -4.32
C MET A 398 1.50 10.90 -3.46
N HIS A 399 0.93 12.10 -3.52
CA HIS A 399 1.41 13.23 -2.72
C HIS A 399 1.22 12.99 -1.22
N ALA A 400 0.06 12.46 -0.82
CA ALA A 400 -0.23 12.09 0.57
C ALA A 400 0.83 11.14 1.12
N LEU A 401 1.11 10.04 0.42
CA LEU A 401 2.06 9.04 0.86
C LEU A 401 3.50 9.54 0.81
N GLN A 402 3.89 10.29 -0.23
CA GLN A 402 5.23 10.87 -0.33
C GLN A 402 5.53 11.80 0.85
N MET A 403 4.60 12.68 1.25
CA MET A 403 4.80 13.59 2.38
C MET A 403 4.65 12.89 3.73
N PHE A 404 3.75 11.91 3.85
CA PHE A 404 3.52 11.18 5.10
C PHE A 404 4.77 10.44 5.60
N GLN A 405 5.66 10.01 4.69
CA GLN A 405 6.94 9.40 5.03
C GLN A 405 7.92 10.37 5.70
N TYR A 406 7.78 11.68 5.45
CA TYR A 406 8.61 12.73 6.03
C TYR A 406 8.14 13.21 7.41
N LEU A 407 6.94 12.80 7.84
CA LEU A 407 6.39 13.15 9.15
C LEU A 407 6.95 12.26 10.26
N ASP A 408 7.02 12.79 11.47
CA ASP A 408 7.31 12.00 12.66
C ASP A 408 6.07 11.18 13.09
N PRO A 409 6.19 10.25 14.07
CA PRO A 409 5.06 9.44 14.52
C PRO A 409 3.84 10.26 14.99
N ASP A 410 4.06 11.42 15.62
CA ASP A 410 2.98 12.25 16.15
C ASP A 410 2.26 13.00 15.03
N GLY A 411 3.00 13.51 14.04
CA GLY A 411 2.43 14.13 12.83
C GLY A 411 1.62 13.14 12.00
N ARG A 412 2.10 11.89 11.88
CA ARG A 412 1.34 10.81 11.25
C ARG A 412 0.06 10.49 12.01
N ALA A 413 0.14 10.36 13.33
CA ALA A 413 -1.02 10.08 14.18
C ALA A 413 -2.06 11.22 14.13
N LEU A 414 -1.59 12.48 14.08
CA LEU A 414 -2.44 13.65 13.92
C LEU A 414 -3.27 13.55 12.63
N LEU A 415 -2.62 13.33 11.48
CA LEU A 415 -3.34 13.23 10.20
C LEU A 415 -4.37 12.11 10.18
N LEU A 416 -3.97 10.91 10.61
CA LEU A 416 -4.89 9.77 10.69
C LEU A 416 -6.09 10.07 11.60
N SER A 417 -5.85 10.75 12.72
CA SER A 417 -6.90 11.19 13.64
C SER A 417 -7.84 12.21 12.99
N LYS A 418 -7.33 13.21 12.28
CA LYS A 418 -8.17 14.23 11.61
C LYS A 418 -9.06 13.63 10.54
N PHE A 419 -8.55 12.74 9.70
CA PHE A 419 -9.39 12.04 8.72
C PHE A 419 -10.40 11.10 9.37
N SER A 420 -10.02 10.40 10.44
CA SER A 420 -10.96 9.56 11.19
C SER A 420 -12.08 10.39 11.80
N GLN A 421 -11.75 11.57 12.36
CA GLN A 421 -12.73 12.53 12.88
C GLN A 421 -13.64 13.06 11.78
N TRP A 422 -13.10 13.33 10.59
CA TRP A 422 -13.90 13.73 9.42
C TRP A 422 -14.88 12.63 9.06
N LEU A 423 -14.43 11.38 8.93
CA LEU A 423 -15.32 10.26 8.58
C LEU A 423 -16.41 9.98 9.62
N LEU A 424 -16.22 10.41 10.87
CA LEU A 424 -17.16 10.23 11.96
C LEU A 424 -18.00 11.48 12.28
N SER A 425 -17.85 12.59 11.53
CA SER A 425 -18.56 13.85 11.79
C SER A 425 -19.83 14.06 10.96
N ILE A 426 -20.27 13.04 10.21
CA ILE A 426 -21.38 13.13 9.24
C ILE A 426 -22.72 13.59 9.83
N ASP A 427 -22.98 13.26 11.09
CA ASP A 427 -24.22 13.57 11.80
C ASP A 427 -24.20 14.95 12.47
N LYS A 428 -23.10 15.70 12.34
CA LYS A 428 -22.97 17.01 12.96
C LYS A 428 -23.72 18.08 12.14
N PRO A 429 -24.56 18.89 12.80
CA PRO A 429 -25.38 19.91 12.12
C PRO A 429 -24.57 21.11 11.62
N THR A 430 -23.35 21.28 12.13
CA THR A 430 -22.45 22.37 11.77
C THR A 430 -21.07 21.82 11.42
N PHE A 431 -20.49 22.33 10.35
CA PHE A 431 -19.14 22.00 9.95
C PHE A 431 -18.13 23.00 10.52
N THR A 432 -17.09 22.47 11.16
CA THR A 432 -15.90 23.23 11.55
C THR A 432 -14.70 22.59 10.87
N PRO A 433 -13.84 23.38 10.19
CA PRO A 433 -12.58 22.88 9.66
C PRO A 433 -11.82 22.08 10.72
N LEU A 434 -11.42 20.85 10.38
CA LEU A 434 -10.83 19.95 11.39
C LEU A 434 -9.35 20.23 11.61
N MET A 435 -8.71 20.97 10.70
CA MET A 435 -7.28 21.24 10.75
C MET A 435 -7.02 22.73 10.80
N SER A 436 -6.31 23.17 11.84
CA SER A 436 -5.90 24.56 12.02
C SER A 436 -4.65 24.89 11.22
N ASP A 437 -4.47 26.17 10.89
CA ASP A 437 -3.26 26.66 10.20
C ASP A 437 -1.98 26.36 11.00
N ALA A 438 -2.05 26.38 12.33
CA ALA A 438 -0.93 26.06 13.20
C ALA A 438 -0.55 24.56 13.11
N GLU A 439 -1.55 23.67 13.10
CA GLU A 439 -1.31 22.22 12.92
C GLU A 439 -0.71 21.94 11.54
N ILE A 440 -1.23 22.54 10.46
CA ILE A 440 -0.64 22.40 9.12
C ILE A 440 0.80 22.91 9.08
N SER A 441 1.05 24.11 9.61
CA SER A 441 2.38 24.71 9.62
C SER A 441 3.38 23.84 10.39
N SER A 442 2.93 23.19 11.47
CA SER A 442 3.75 22.24 12.23
C SER A 442 4.12 21.01 11.40
N LEU A 443 3.17 20.43 10.65
CA LEU A 443 3.46 19.31 9.75
C LEU A 443 4.39 19.70 8.60
N GLU A 444 4.19 20.88 8.00
CA GLU A 444 5.10 21.42 6.96
C GLU A 444 6.53 21.61 7.51
N ALA A 445 6.67 22.07 8.75
CA ALA A 445 7.95 22.21 9.41
C ALA A 445 8.64 20.85 9.65
N GLN A 446 7.89 19.81 10.05
CA GLN A 446 8.43 18.45 10.16
C GLN A 446 8.97 17.95 8.81
N ILE A 447 8.22 18.14 7.73
CA ILE A 447 8.63 17.71 6.39
C ILE A 447 9.95 18.38 5.99
N ASN A 448 10.03 19.70 6.17
CA ASN A 448 11.21 20.48 5.86
C ASN A 448 12.41 20.03 6.72
N ALA A 449 12.22 19.88 8.03
CA ALA A 449 13.27 19.46 8.96
C ALA A 449 13.84 18.08 8.58
N THR A 450 12.96 17.11 8.32
CA THR A 450 13.36 15.76 7.87
C THR A 450 14.15 15.81 6.56
N TRP A 451 13.68 16.61 5.58
CA TRP A 451 14.40 16.74 4.31
C TRP A 451 15.78 17.39 4.48
N PHE A 452 15.90 18.46 5.27
CA PHE A 452 17.18 19.11 5.55
C PHE A 452 18.14 18.17 6.28
N GLN A 453 17.65 17.40 7.26
CA GLN A 453 18.47 16.42 7.96
C GLN A 453 19.11 15.42 6.98
N ASP A 454 18.35 14.93 5.99
CA ASP A 454 18.84 13.99 4.99
C ASP A 454 19.82 14.59 3.97
N HIS A 455 19.79 15.91 3.75
CA HIS A 455 20.54 16.59 2.68
C HIS A 455 21.74 17.40 3.19
N VAL A 456 21.74 17.77 4.47
CA VAL A 456 22.75 18.65 5.09
C VAL A 456 23.66 17.89 6.05
N THR A 457 23.25 16.73 6.54
CA THR A 457 24.04 15.89 7.44
C THR A 457 24.60 14.68 6.67
N PRO A 458 25.92 14.57 6.48
CA PRO A 458 26.55 13.45 5.78
C PRO A 458 26.51 12.13 6.56
#